data_AF-A0A1V9ZV81-F1
#
_entry.id   AF-A0A1V9ZV81-F1
#
_cell.length_a   1.000
_cell.length_b   1.000
_cell.length_c   1.000
_cell.angle_alpha   90.00
_cell.angle_beta   90.00
_cell.angle_gamma   90.00
#
_symmetry.space_group_name_H-M   'P 1'
#
loop_
_entity.id
_entity.type
_entity.pdbx_description
1 polymer ?
#
loop_
_entity_poly.entity_id
_entity_poly.type
_entity_poly.pdbx_seq_one_letter_code
_entity_poly.pdbx_strand_id
1 'polypeptide(L)'
;MFEPTQRLWTFYGWCLSFEWVNGVREVIQFIGDLGSIATITYQTPPISTIPDPTEISVSFASAFLGCTFYITWILICISAIVAIYSIAHRGHIEGMNLFKINRIAGHVWAGRTCLVIRSITAIWVLNTAPLNLVQVSEATHLTSPQLPWYQTILAASEVTWLVYVLNDLFSFATLQYTTYYSSKSSLLTWFVLSFWCLLSPHNFAIKLHRECSYVDMDSGLICTSGDIQLGTTNGIIGVVGVSVICIVMTYFVERTLLKSRPALDIETLLLCSQSLYMLDLERWKYEGGYYLDQTSAVMAGLLSIVHRNKLYIFDAKSWRMLVVCLNDDQQMQSRHTIALSHP
;
A
#
# COMPACT_ATOMS: atom_id res chain seq x y z
N MET A 1 49.26 8.03 33.35
CA MET A 1 49.33 8.37 31.90
C MET A 1 49.97 9.73 31.66
N PHE A 2 49.77 10.72 32.55
CA PHE A 2 50.47 12.00 32.49
C PHE A 2 51.44 12.10 33.67
N GLU A 3 52.74 12.00 33.37
CA GLU A 3 53.80 12.16 34.38
C GLU A 3 54.51 13.50 34.09
N PRO A 4 54.28 14.55 34.89
CA PRO A 4 54.74 15.91 34.57
C PRO A 4 56.27 16.03 34.54
N THR A 5 57.00 15.09 35.14
CA THR A 5 58.46 15.06 35.19
C THR A 5 59.09 14.51 33.90
N GLN A 6 58.33 13.80 33.05
CA GLN A 6 58.81 13.21 31.80
C GLN A 6 58.12 13.84 30.58
N ARG A 7 58.84 14.72 29.88
CA ARG A 7 58.33 15.44 28.69
C ARG A 7 57.89 14.50 27.56
N LEU A 8 58.64 13.44 27.28
CA LEU A 8 58.30 12.46 26.23
C LEU A 8 57.01 11.71 26.55
N TRP A 9 56.84 11.28 27.81
CA TRP A 9 55.65 10.57 28.25
C TRP A 9 54.41 11.47 28.24
N THR A 10 54.58 12.75 28.58
CA THR A 10 53.51 13.74 28.46
C THR A 10 53.06 13.92 27.00
N PHE A 11 53.99 13.97 26.04
CA PHE A 11 53.64 14.05 24.61
C PHE A 11 52.86 12.82 24.13
N TYR A 12 53.38 11.61 24.34
CA TYR A 12 52.70 10.38 23.93
C TYR A 12 51.38 10.15 24.68
N GLY A 13 51.29 10.54 25.96
CA GLY A 13 50.06 10.49 26.73
C GLY A 13 48.96 11.36 26.12
N TRP A 14 49.30 12.56 25.63
CA TRP A 14 48.36 13.41 24.89
C TRP A 14 47.97 12.79 23.53
N CYS A 15 48.89 12.21 22.78
CA CYS A 15 48.57 11.51 21.53
C CYS A 15 47.60 10.35 21.77
N LEU A 16 47.89 9.50 22.76
CA LEU A 16 47.03 8.37 23.12
C LEU A 16 45.65 8.83 23.62
N SER A 17 45.58 9.95 24.34
CA SER A 17 44.30 10.53 24.79
C SER A 17 43.50 11.12 23.63
N PHE A 18 44.18 11.78 22.69
CA PHE A 18 43.56 12.27 21.46
C PHE A 18 43.00 11.12 20.61
N GLU A 19 43.76 10.03 20.46
CA GLU A 19 43.31 8.82 19.75
C GLU A 19 42.12 8.15 20.45
N TRP A 20 42.11 8.13 21.79
CA TRP A 20 40.96 7.64 22.56
C TRP A 20 39.71 8.51 22.37
N VAL A 21 39.84 9.84 22.42
CA VAL A 21 38.71 10.77 22.19
C VAL A 21 38.15 10.63 20.76
N ASN A 22 39.00 10.34 19.78
CA ASN A 22 38.58 10.07 18.40
C ASN A 22 38.07 8.62 18.17
N GLY A 23 38.01 7.78 19.20
CA GLY A 23 37.54 6.39 19.08
C GLY A 23 38.48 5.45 18.30
N VAL A 24 39.73 5.86 18.09
CA VAL A 24 40.77 5.06 17.42
C VAL A 24 41.39 4.03 18.37
N ARG A 25 41.28 4.31 19.68
CA ARG A 25 41.64 3.40 20.78
C ARG A 25 40.55 3.39 21.83
N GLU A 26 40.46 2.30 22.57
CA GLU A 26 39.55 2.14 23.69
C GLU A 26 40.35 1.97 24.99
N VAL A 27 39.72 2.33 26.11
CA VAL A 27 40.29 2.10 27.44
C VAL A 27 39.52 0.94 28.06
N ILE A 28 40.24 -0.11 28.42
CA ILE A 28 39.68 -1.32 29.01
C ILE A 28 40.27 -1.54 30.40
N GLN A 29 39.45 -2.09 31.30
CA GLN A 29 39.86 -2.46 32.63
C GLN A 29 39.75 -3.98 32.78
N PHE A 30 40.89 -4.62 33.00
CA PHE A 30 40.94 -6.04 33.36
C PHE A 30 40.78 -6.16 34.87
N ILE A 31 39.77 -6.90 35.31
CA ILE A 31 39.51 -7.17 36.72
C ILE A 31 39.85 -8.64 36.96
N GLY A 32 40.78 -8.89 37.86
CA GLY A 32 41.13 -10.22 38.33
C GLY A 32 41.05 -10.32 39.85
N ASP A 33 41.26 -11.51 40.38
CA ASP A 33 41.10 -11.81 41.81
C ASP A 33 42.01 -10.97 42.72
N LEU A 34 43.17 -10.55 42.20
CA LEU A 34 44.23 -9.84 42.93
C LEU A 34 44.28 -8.32 42.62
N GLY A 35 43.36 -7.80 41.82
CA GLY A 35 43.28 -6.37 41.51
C GLY A 35 42.76 -6.07 40.11
N SER A 36 42.82 -4.79 39.73
CA SER A 36 42.39 -4.34 38.41
C SER A 36 43.50 -3.57 37.69
N ILE A 37 43.66 -3.82 36.40
CA ILE A 37 44.61 -3.11 35.54
C ILE A 37 43.81 -2.37 34.47
N ALA A 38 43.92 -1.04 34.44
CA ALA A 38 43.37 -0.22 33.36
C ALA A 38 44.44 0.02 32.29
N THR A 39 44.17 -0.37 31.05
CA THR A 39 45.10 -0.24 29.92
C THR A 39 44.39 0.36 28.70
N ILE A 40 45.14 1.04 27.84
CA ILE A 40 44.66 1.49 26.54
C ILE A 40 44.94 0.42 25.49
N THR A 41 43.97 0.16 24.60
CA THR A 41 44.11 -0.83 23.53
C THR A 41 45.12 -0.38 22.47
N TYR A 42 45.57 -1.34 21.66
CA TYR A 42 46.27 -1.03 20.42
C TYR A 42 45.32 -0.30 19.44
N GLN A 43 45.87 0.50 18.53
CA GLN A 43 45.10 1.15 17.49
C GLN A 43 44.38 0.08 16.65
N THR A 44 43.05 0.07 16.72
CA THR A 44 42.24 -0.91 16.00
C THR A 44 41.35 -0.12 15.05
N PRO A 45 41.49 -0.29 13.72
CA PRO A 45 40.59 0.37 12.80
C PRO A 45 39.16 -0.12 13.06
N PRO A 46 38.14 0.74 12.92
CA PRO A 46 36.75 0.32 13.06
C PRO A 46 36.48 -0.82 12.08
N ILE A 47 35.87 -1.89 12.57
CA ILE A 47 35.48 -3.02 11.74
C ILE A 47 34.34 -2.54 10.85
N SER A 48 34.57 -2.45 9.55
CA SER A 48 33.52 -2.24 8.57
C SER A 48 32.95 -3.60 8.16
N THR A 49 31.77 -3.92 8.66
CA THR A 49 30.98 -5.03 8.15
C THR A 49 30.05 -4.51 7.06
N ILE A 50 30.14 -5.10 5.87
CA ILE A 50 29.13 -4.89 4.83
C ILE A 50 27.96 -5.80 5.22
N PRO A 51 26.73 -5.27 5.40
CA PRO A 51 25.57 -6.12 5.66
C PRO A 51 25.44 -7.18 4.58
N ASP A 52 25.21 -8.44 4.96
CA ASP A 52 25.00 -9.50 3.99
C ASP A 52 23.74 -9.18 3.16
N PRO A 53 23.85 -9.04 1.83
CA PRO A 53 22.69 -8.74 1.00
C PRO A 53 21.64 -9.85 1.00
N THR A 54 22.00 -11.06 1.46
CA THR A 54 21.07 -12.19 1.61
C THR A 54 20.28 -12.15 2.92
N GLU A 55 20.79 -11.49 3.97
CA GLU A 55 20.05 -11.25 5.22
C GLU A 55 18.93 -10.22 5.03
N ILE A 56 19.11 -9.26 4.13
CA ILE A 56 18.05 -8.32 3.74
C ILE A 56 17.16 -9.04 2.73
N SER A 57 15.92 -9.37 3.10
CA SER A 57 14.99 -10.11 2.23
C SER A 57 14.50 -9.25 1.03
N VAL A 58 15.37 -9.02 0.04
CA VAL A 58 15.09 -8.17 -1.12
C VAL A 58 14.00 -8.78 -2.01
N SER A 59 13.88 -10.11 -2.01
CA SER A 59 12.87 -10.84 -2.80
C SER A 59 11.44 -10.44 -2.43
N PHE A 60 11.17 -10.24 -1.15
CA PHE A 60 9.84 -9.88 -0.68
C PHE A 60 9.49 -8.41 -1.00
N ALA A 61 10.41 -7.50 -0.70
CA ALA A 61 10.22 -6.07 -0.99
C ALA A 61 10.07 -5.80 -2.50
N SER A 62 10.88 -6.47 -3.34
CA SER A 62 10.81 -6.35 -4.79
C SER A 62 9.50 -6.89 -5.36
N ALA A 63 8.98 -8.01 -4.84
CA ALA A 63 7.68 -8.55 -5.25
C ALA A 63 6.52 -7.57 -4.93
N PHE A 64 6.51 -6.99 -3.73
CA PHE A 64 5.48 -6.03 -3.30
C PHE A 64 5.56 -4.73 -4.10
N LEU A 65 6.77 -4.26 -4.39
CA LEU A 65 7.01 -3.12 -5.26
C LEU A 65 6.53 -3.41 -6.69
N GLY A 66 6.89 -4.57 -7.24
CA GLY A 66 6.45 -5.01 -8.57
C GLY A 66 4.93 -5.09 -8.68
N CYS A 67 4.24 -5.63 -7.67
CA CYS A 67 2.79 -5.64 -7.61
C CYS A 67 2.18 -4.24 -7.58
N THR A 68 2.78 -3.32 -6.80
CA THR A 68 2.34 -1.92 -6.72
C THR A 68 2.50 -1.22 -8.07
N PHE A 69 3.64 -1.42 -8.74
CA PHE A 69 3.89 -0.91 -10.09
C PHE A 69 2.90 -1.45 -11.12
N TYR A 70 2.66 -2.77 -11.11
CA TYR A 70 1.72 -3.42 -12.01
C TYR A 70 0.31 -2.81 -11.91
N ILE A 71 -0.19 -2.61 -10.68
CA ILE A 71 -1.52 -2.01 -10.46
C ILE A 71 -1.57 -0.56 -10.94
N THR A 72 -0.54 0.24 -10.63
CA THR A 72 -0.50 1.63 -11.09
C THR A 72 -0.49 1.68 -12.62
N TRP A 73 0.33 0.84 -13.26
CA TRP A 73 0.46 0.81 -14.71
C TRP A 73 -0.85 0.37 -15.40
N ILE A 74 -1.48 -0.71 -14.93
CA ILE A 74 -2.75 -1.17 -15.52
C ILE A 74 -3.86 -0.14 -15.34
N LEU A 75 -3.97 0.53 -14.20
CA LEU A 75 -4.94 1.59 -13.98
C LEU A 75 -4.71 2.79 -14.91
N ILE A 76 -3.46 3.16 -15.18
CA ILE A 76 -3.13 4.19 -16.18
C ILE A 76 -3.59 3.76 -17.58
N CYS A 77 -3.29 2.53 -17.99
CA CYS A 77 -3.72 2.01 -19.30
C CYS A 77 -5.24 2.00 -19.45
N ILE A 78 -5.97 1.50 -18.44
CA ILE A 78 -7.44 1.47 -18.48
C ILE A 78 -8.03 2.88 -18.44
N SER A 79 -7.47 3.79 -17.66
CA SER A 79 -7.89 5.20 -17.65
C SER A 79 -7.71 5.85 -19.02
N ALA A 80 -6.61 5.55 -19.72
CA ALA A 80 -6.39 6.02 -21.08
C ALA A 80 -7.42 5.46 -22.08
N ILE A 81 -7.75 4.16 -21.98
CA ILE A 81 -8.79 3.55 -22.83
C ILE A 81 -10.16 4.19 -22.54
N VAL A 82 -10.53 4.35 -21.26
CA VAL A 82 -11.78 5.02 -20.86
C VAL A 82 -11.83 6.45 -21.40
N ALA A 83 -10.71 7.19 -21.37
CA ALA A 83 -10.63 8.54 -21.93
C ALA A 83 -10.83 8.55 -23.46
N ILE A 84 -10.24 7.60 -24.19
CA ILE A 84 -10.43 7.45 -25.64
C ILE A 84 -11.90 7.17 -25.97
N TYR A 85 -12.55 6.24 -25.26
CA TYR A 85 -13.97 5.95 -25.45
C TYR A 85 -14.84 7.18 -25.10
N SER A 86 -14.54 7.88 -24.01
CA SER A 86 -15.26 9.09 -23.59
C SER A 86 -15.25 10.16 -24.70
N ILE A 87 -14.11 10.36 -25.35
CA ILE A 87 -13.95 11.30 -26.48
C ILE A 87 -14.71 10.78 -27.72
N ALA A 88 -14.56 9.49 -28.05
CA ALA A 88 -15.22 8.89 -29.21
C ALA A 88 -16.76 8.98 -29.15
N HIS A 89 -17.35 8.82 -27.95
CA HIS A 89 -18.79 8.93 -27.73
C HIS A 89 -19.27 10.35 -27.40
N ARG A 90 -18.42 11.38 -27.59
CA ARG A 90 -18.75 12.80 -27.39
C ARG A 90 -19.32 13.13 -26.01
N GLY A 91 -18.91 12.40 -24.98
CA GLY A 91 -19.33 12.64 -23.59
C GLY A 91 -20.73 12.14 -23.22
N HIS A 92 -21.40 11.34 -24.07
CA HIS A 92 -22.64 10.64 -23.69
C HIS A 92 -22.36 9.45 -22.76
N ILE A 93 -21.91 9.74 -21.55
CA ILE A 93 -21.42 8.75 -20.57
C ILE A 93 -21.94 9.06 -19.16
N GLU A 94 -22.02 8.05 -18.30
CA GLU A 94 -22.38 8.26 -16.89
C GLU A 94 -21.17 8.74 -16.10
N GLY A 95 -20.98 10.07 -16.02
CA GLY A 95 -19.82 10.68 -15.36
C GLY A 95 -19.62 10.26 -13.90
N MET A 96 -20.70 9.92 -13.18
CA MET A 96 -20.62 9.43 -11.80
C MET A 96 -19.91 8.07 -11.67
N ASN A 97 -19.95 7.25 -12.72
CA ASN A 97 -19.25 5.97 -12.76
C ASN A 97 -17.74 6.15 -12.93
N LEU A 98 -17.28 7.24 -13.57
CA LEU A 98 -15.86 7.53 -13.75
C LEU A 98 -15.12 7.77 -12.42
N PHE A 99 -15.78 8.39 -11.44
CA PHE A 99 -15.21 8.56 -10.09
C PHE A 99 -14.96 7.25 -9.36
N LYS A 100 -15.54 6.14 -9.84
CA LYS A 100 -15.39 4.80 -9.27
C LYS A 100 -14.36 3.96 -10.03
N ILE A 101 -13.58 4.56 -10.95
CA ILE A 101 -12.61 3.84 -11.80
C ILE A 101 -11.61 3.03 -10.99
N ASN A 102 -10.94 3.62 -10.00
CA ASN A 102 -9.97 2.91 -9.17
C ASN A 102 -10.60 1.67 -8.54
N ARG A 103 -11.82 1.82 -8.03
CA ARG A 103 -12.53 0.76 -7.34
C ARG A 103 -13.00 -0.37 -8.26
N ILE A 104 -13.56 -0.04 -9.43
CA ILE A 104 -14.12 -1.04 -10.35
C ILE A 104 -12.98 -1.63 -11.19
N ALA A 105 -12.20 -0.79 -11.87
CA ALA A 105 -11.13 -1.23 -12.74
C ALA A 105 -10.01 -1.92 -11.96
N GLY A 106 -9.68 -1.46 -10.75
CA GLY A 106 -8.67 -2.12 -9.92
C GLY A 106 -9.01 -3.58 -9.63
N HIS A 107 -10.27 -3.88 -9.33
CA HIS A 107 -10.71 -5.25 -9.08
C HIS A 107 -10.77 -6.10 -10.34
N VAL A 108 -11.35 -5.55 -11.40
CA VAL A 108 -11.60 -6.28 -12.64
C VAL A 108 -10.30 -6.55 -13.41
N TRP A 109 -9.39 -5.58 -13.46
CA TRP A 109 -8.18 -5.66 -14.28
C TRP A 109 -6.93 -6.07 -13.52
N ALA A 110 -6.76 -5.65 -12.27
CA ALA A 110 -5.58 -6.01 -11.47
C ALA A 110 -5.80 -7.25 -10.59
N GLY A 111 -7.05 -7.49 -10.18
CA GLY A 111 -7.44 -8.63 -9.35
C GLY A 111 -7.30 -8.40 -7.85
N ARG A 112 -8.12 -9.12 -7.07
CA ARG A 112 -8.25 -8.99 -5.60
C ARG A 112 -6.92 -9.14 -4.86
N THR A 113 -6.13 -10.16 -5.20
CA THR A 113 -4.86 -10.47 -4.52
C THR A 113 -3.86 -9.33 -4.62
N CYS A 114 -3.71 -8.76 -5.82
CA CYS A 114 -2.83 -7.62 -6.06
C CYS A 114 -3.26 -6.39 -5.24
N LEU A 115 -4.58 -6.13 -5.16
CA LEU A 115 -5.12 -5.04 -4.34
C LEU A 115 -4.85 -5.24 -2.84
N VAL A 116 -4.93 -6.48 -2.34
CA VAL A 116 -4.57 -6.80 -0.95
C VAL A 116 -3.10 -6.50 -0.70
N ILE A 117 -2.20 -6.97 -1.57
CA ILE A 117 -0.75 -6.72 -1.45
C ILE A 117 -0.48 -5.21 -1.44
N ARG A 118 -1.13 -4.44 -2.32
CA ARG A 118 -1.01 -2.99 -2.37
C ARG A 118 -1.55 -2.29 -1.12
N SER A 119 -2.62 -2.81 -0.52
CA SER A 119 -3.09 -2.28 0.76
C SER A 119 -2.12 -2.60 1.90
N ILE A 120 -1.47 -3.77 1.88
CA ILE A 120 -0.48 -4.15 2.89
C ILE A 120 0.74 -3.24 2.83
N THR A 121 1.26 -2.92 1.63
CA THR A 121 2.38 -1.98 1.49
C THR A 121 2.03 -0.62 2.08
N ALA A 122 0.83 -0.11 1.81
CA ALA A 122 0.37 1.16 2.35
C ALA A 122 0.25 1.14 3.88
N ILE A 123 -0.31 0.07 4.44
CA ILE A 123 -0.41 -0.12 5.89
C ILE A 123 0.96 -0.14 6.53
N TRP A 124 1.95 -0.81 5.93
CA TRP A 124 3.32 -0.79 6.43
C TRP A 124 3.93 0.61 6.35
N VAL A 125 3.86 1.27 5.20
CA VAL A 125 4.41 2.62 5.02
C VAL A 125 3.85 3.61 6.05
N LEU A 126 2.56 3.55 6.37
CA LEU A 126 1.95 4.40 7.40
C LEU A 126 2.38 4.06 8.84
N ASN A 127 2.83 2.83 9.08
CA ASN A 127 3.21 2.31 10.39
C ASN A 127 4.73 2.12 10.55
N THR A 128 5.53 2.60 9.60
CA THR A 128 6.99 2.53 9.64
C THR A 128 7.60 3.91 9.41
N ALA A 129 8.61 4.28 10.19
CA ALA A 129 9.36 5.50 9.96
C ALA A 129 10.46 5.29 8.90
N PRO A 130 10.70 6.25 7.99
CA PRO A 130 11.83 6.18 7.07
C PRO A 130 13.14 6.35 7.86
N LEU A 131 14.13 5.53 7.51
CA LEU A 131 15.46 5.60 8.09
C LEU A 131 16.49 5.61 6.97
N ASN A 132 17.16 6.74 6.83
CA ASN A 132 18.21 6.95 5.85
C ASN A 132 19.55 6.86 6.56
N LEU A 133 20.46 6.08 6.01
CA LEU A 133 21.86 6.07 6.44
C LEU A 133 22.59 7.17 5.65
N VAL A 134 23.04 8.21 6.35
CA VAL A 134 23.74 9.35 5.74
C VAL A 134 25.16 9.39 6.25
N GLN A 135 26.11 9.45 5.31
CA GLN A 135 27.51 9.64 5.61
C GLN A 135 27.83 11.13 5.68
N VAL A 136 28.35 11.58 6.81
CA VAL A 136 28.84 12.94 7.03
C VAL A 136 30.32 12.85 7.35
N SER A 137 31.16 13.26 6.38
CA SER A 137 32.61 13.06 6.45
C SER A 137 32.95 11.56 6.62
N GLU A 138 33.63 11.19 7.70
CA GLU A 138 34.03 9.80 7.98
C GLU A 138 33.01 9.03 8.84
N ALA A 139 31.96 9.68 9.32
CA ALA A 139 30.95 9.06 10.19
C ALA A 139 29.63 8.80 9.44
N THR A 140 29.07 7.60 9.62
CA THR A 140 27.72 7.27 9.18
C THR A 140 26.75 7.44 10.34
N HIS A 141 25.66 8.18 10.13
CA HIS A 141 24.59 8.29 11.12
C HIS A 141 23.23 8.05 10.47
N LEU A 142 22.28 7.61 11.28
CA LEU A 142 20.91 7.39 10.86
C LEU A 142 20.13 8.70 11.01
N THR A 143 19.43 9.10 9.95
CA THR A 143 18.49 10.22 9.97
C THR A 143 17.10 9.74 9.58
N SER A 144 16.08 10.27 10.25
CA SER A 144 14.67 9.97 9.96
C SER A 144 13.96 11.24 9.53
N PRO A 145 13.86 11.49 8.21
CA PRO A 145 13.12 12.64 7.73
C PRO A 145 11.63 12.45 8.00
N GLN A 146 10.94 13.51 8.43
CA GLN A 146 9.49 13.46 8.57
C GLN A 146 8.85 13.27 7.19
N LEU A 147 7.87 12.35 7.08
CA LEU A 147 7.09 12.19 5.87
C LEU A 147 6.29 13.48 5.62
N PRO A 148 6.34 14.05 4.41
CA PRO A 148 5.52 15.20 4.10
C PRO A 148 4.04 14.82 4.15
N TRP A 149 3.20 15.79 4.53
CA TRP A 149 1.77 15.59 4.75
C TRP A 149 1.05 14.97 3.54
N TYR A 150 1.44 15.33 2.31
CA TYR A 150 0.82 14.83 1.09
C TYR A 150 1.11 13.35 0.82
N GLN A 151 2.30 12.85 1.19
CA GLN A 151 2.60 11.42 1.10
C GLN A 151 1.82 10.62 2.13
N THR A 152 1.58 11.21 3.30
CA THR A 152 0.75 10.58 4.34
C THR A 152 -0.70 10.44 3.89
N ILE A 153 -1.29 11.51 3.32
CA ILE A 153 -2.65 11.48 2.77
C ILE A 153 -2.75 10.51 1.59
N LEU A 154 -1.73 10.47 0.73
CA LEU A 154 -1.66 9.52 -0.38
C LEU A 154 -1.59 8.08 0.13
N ALA A 155 -0.70 7.77 1.07
CA ALA A 155 -0.60 6.43 1.66
C ALA A 155 -1.91 6.02 2.37
N ALA A 156 -2.61 6.95 3.03
CA ALA A 156 -3.92 6.69 3.60
C ALA A 156 -4.98 6.37 2.53
N SER A 157 -4.91 6.96 1.34
CA SER A 157 -5.82 6.62 0.23
C SER A 157 -5.51 5.23 -0.33
N GLU A 158 -4.25 4.79 -0.30
CA GLU A 158 -3.85 3.44 -0.69
C GLU A 158 -4.38 2.36 0.30
N VAL A 159 -4.64 2.70 1.56
CA VAL A 159 -5.32 1.76 2.48
C VAL A 159 -6.76 1.46 2.02
N THR A 160 -7.41 2.35 1.27
CA THR A 160 -8.79 2.13 0.79
C THR A 160 -8.93 0.93 -0.14
N TRP A 161 -7.83 0.45 -0.74
CA TRP A 161 -7.83 -0.82 -1.48
C TRP A 161 -8.30 -1.99 -0.62
N LEU A 162 -7.93 -2.02 0.67
CA LEU A 162 -8.41 -3.01 1.63
C LEU A 162 -9.94 -2.91 1.77
N VAL A 163 -10.45 -1.70 1.93
CA VAL A 163 -11.91 -1.44 2.05
C VAL A 163 -12.65 -1.89 0.79
N TYR A 164 -12.09 -1.67 -0.40
CA TYR A 164 -12.68 -2.16 -1.64
C TYR A 164 -12.74 -3.68 -1.69
N VAL A 165 -11.68 -4.38 -1.27
CA VAL A 165 -11.65 -5.85 -1.22
C VAL A 165 -12.64 -6.38 -0.19
N LEU A 166 -12.70 -5.79 1.00
CA LEU A 166 -13.64 -6.22 2.04
C LEU A 166 -15.10 -5.99 1.61
N ASN A 167 -15.41 -4.87 0.96
CA ASN A 167 -16.75 -4.59 0.46
C ASN A 167 -17.19 -5.58 -0.62
N ASP A 168 -16.27 -6.00 -1.49
CA ASP A 168 -16.54 -7.03 -2.47
C ASP A 168 -16.73 -8.41 -1.82
N LEU A 169 -15.87 -8.76 -0.85
CA LEU A 169 -15.97 -10.01 -0.11
C LEU A 169 -17.29 -10.11 0.65
N PHE A 170 -17.79 -9.02 1.24
CA PHE A 170 -19.06 -9.00 1.98
C PHE A 170 -20.28 -8.71 1.11
N SER A 171 -20.10 -8.42 -0.19
CA SER A 171 -21.20 -8.03 -1.09
C SER A 171 -22.30 -9.10 -1.21
N PHE A 172 -21.95 -10.38 -1.09
CA PHE A 172 -22.93 -11.46 -1.10
C PHE A 172 -23.88 -11.44 0.12
N ALA A 173 -23.42 -10.89 1.25
CA ALA A 173 -24.20 -10.80 2.48
C ALA A 173 -24.95 -9.47 2.60
N THR A 174 -24.36 -8.38 2.11
CA THR A 174 -24.92 -7.04 2.19
C THR A 174 -25.81 -6.68 1.00
N LEU A 175 -25.67 -7.38 -0.13
CA LEU A 175 -26.51 -7.31 -1.34
C LEU A 175 -26.78 -5.86 -1.77
N GLN A 176 -28.05 -5.46 -1.90
CA GLN A 176 -28.50 -4.12 -2.31
C GLN A 176 -27.93 -2.98 -1.47
N TYR A 177 -27.54 -3.22 -0.22
CA TYR A 177 -26.95 -2.18 0.63
C TYR A 177 -25.53 -1.82 0.20
N THR A 178 -24.80 -2.74 -0.48
CA THR A 178 -23.42 -2.55 -0.93
C THR A 178 -23.24 -1.29 -1.75
N THR A 179 -24.18 -1.00 -2.65
CA THR A 179 -24.19 0.20 -3.50
C THR A 179 -24.11 1.49 -2.69
N TYR A 180 -24.84 1.56 -1.58
CA TYR A 180 -25.01 2.79 -0.81
C TYR A 180 -23.91 3.01 0.23
N TYR A 181 -23.56 1.98 1.01
CA TYR A 181 -22.62 2.16 2.12
C TYR A 181 -21.17 2.20 1.65
N SER A 182 -20.82 1.52 0.56
CA SER A 182 -19.42 1.18 0.33
C SER A 182 -18.55 2.33 -0.20
N SER A 183 -19.12 3.29 -0.94
CA SER A 183 -18.41 4.55 -1.27
C SER A 183 -18.23 5.42 -0.01
N LYS A 184 -19.24 5.45 0.88
CA LYS A 184 -19.19 6.17 2.14
C LYS A 184 -18.16 5.57 3.10
N SER A 185 -18.09 4.25 3.19
CA SER A 185 -17.12 3.53 4.04
C SER A 185 -15.69 3.82 3.62
N SER A 186 -15.43 3.86 2.31
CA SER A 186 -14.10 4.10 1.75
C SER A 186 -13.65 5.55 1.97
N LEU A 187 -14.55 6.51 1.73
CA LEU A 187 -14.28 7.93 1.98
C LEU A 187 -14.07 8.22 3.47
N LEU A 188 -14.90 7.63 4.34
CA LEU A 188 -14.77 7.75 5.78
C LEU A 188 -13.45 7.16 6.29
N THR A 189 -13.09 5.96 5.81
CA THR A 189 -11.81 5.33 6.19
C THR A 189 -10.63 6.20 5.78
N TRP A 190 -10.62 6.68 4.54
CA TRP A 190 -9.57 7.60 4.06
C TRP A 190 -9.47 8.86 4.91
N PHE A 191 -10.60 9.48 5.25
CA PHE A 191 -10.62 10.69 6.06
C PHE A 191 -10.10 10.45 7.48
N VAL A 192 -10.60 9.40 8.14
CA VAL A 192 -10.18 9.05 9.51
C VAL A 192 -8.70 8.69 9.57
N LEU A 193 -8.21 7.86 8.64
CA LEU A 193 -6.80 7.47 8.62
C LEU A 193 -5.88 8.63 8.26
N SER A 194 -6.27 9.47 7.30
CA SER A 194 -5.48 10.67 6.96
C SER A 194 -5.34 11.58 8.17
N PHE A 195 -6.44 11.84 8.88
CA PHE A 195 -6.42 12.69 10.06
C PHE A 195 -5.64 12.05 11.23
N TRP A 196 -5.84 10.76 11.48
CA TRP A 196 -5.09 10.02 12.50
C TRP A 196 -3.58 10.11 12.25
N CYS A 197 -3.13 9.78 11.03
CA CYS A 197 -1.71 9.72 10.71
C CYS A 197 -1.06 11.12 10.68
N LEU A 198 -1.81 12.17 10.35
CA LEU A 198 -1.32 13.56 10.43
C LEU A 198 -1.19 14.07 11.87
N LEU A 199 -2.14 13.70 12.76
CA LEU A 199 -2.10 14.11 14.17
C LEU A 199 -1.12 13.31 15.01
N SER A 200 -0.94 12.04 14.67
CA SER A 200 -0.09 11.10 15.40
C SER A 200 0.93 10.46 14.44
N PRO A 201 1.93 11.22 13.95
CA PRO A 201 2.97 10.67 13.09
C PRO A 201 3.75 9.57 13.81
N HIS A 202 4.07 8.50 13.08
CA HIS A 202 4.80 7.38 13.65
C HIS A 202 6.27 7.74 13.89
N ASN A 203 6.77 7.46 15.09
CA ASN A 203 8.18 7.62 15.44
C ASN A 203 8.82 6.24 15.64
N PHE A 204 10.06 6.09 15.20
CA PHE A 204 10.87 4.92 15.49
C PHE A 204 11.43 5.00 16.92
N ALA A 205 11.68 3.84 17.52
CA ALA A 205 12.33 3.75 18.83
C ALA A 205 13.67 3.05 18.69
N ILE A 206 14.74 3.66 19.23
CA ILE A 206 16.05 3.02 19.35
C ILE A 206 16.27 2.67 20.82
N LYS A 207 16.63 1.42 21.10
CA LYS A 207 17.11 0.99 22.41
C LYS A 207 18.57 0.57 22.26
N LEU A 208 19.47 1.23 22.96
CA LEU A 208 20.89 0.92 22.90
C LEU A 208 21.24 -0.01 24.07
N HIS A 209 21.71 -1.21 23.76
CA HIS A 209 22.19 -2.16 24.75
C HIS A 209 23.43 -2.83 24.17
N ARG A 210 24.59 -2.61 24.78
CA ARG A 210 25.86 -3.16 24.30
C ARG A 210 26.18 -4.40 25.11
N GLU A 211 25.82 -5.56 24.56
CA GLU A 211 26.05 -6.85 25.18
C GLU A 211 26.72 -7.78 24.17
N CYS A 212 27.84 -8.37 24.57
CA CYS A 212 28.56 -9.35 23.78
C CYS A 212 28.56 -10.69 24.52
N SER A 213 27.99 -11.71 23.90
CA SER A 213 28.07 -13.09 24.38
C SER A 213 29.17 -13.82 23.63
N TYR A 214 30.00 -14.58 24.36
CA TYR A 214 31.02 -15.43 23.76
C TYR A 214 30.40 -16.74 23.26
N VAL A 215 30.71 -17.13 22.03
CA VAL A 215 30.40 -18.46 21.50
C VAL A 215 31.73 -19.17 21.39
N ASP A 216 32.19 -19.76 22.50
CA ASP A 216 33.55 -20.28 22.65
C ASP A 216 34.64 -19.20 22.45
N MET A 217 35.62 -19.11 23.35
CA MET A 217 36.56 -17.96 23.37
C MET A 217 37.38 -17.86 22.07
N ASP A 218 37.61 -19.01 21.41
CA ASP A 218 38.37 -19.12 20.18
C ASP A 218 37.53 -19.03 18.90
N SER A 219 36.19 -19.14 18.97
CA SER A 219 35.34 -19.22 17.78
C SER A 219 34.65 -17.90 17.41
N GLY A 220 34.30 -17.06 18.39
CA GLY A 220 33.84 -15.70 18.14
C GLY A 220 32.98 -15.08 19.23
N LEU A 221 32.65 -13.80 19.04
CA LEU A 221 31.74 -13.04 19.89
C LEU A 221 30.51 -12.63 19.08
N ILE A 222 29.32 -12.83 19.64
CA ILE A 222 28.08 -12.25 19.11
C ILE A 222 27.79 -11.00 19.93
N CYS A 223 27.95 -9.84 19.32
CA CYS A 223 27.71 -8.54 19.94
C CYS A 223 26.41 -7.93 19.43
N THR A 224 25.49 -7.67 20.34
CA THR A 224 24.30 -6.84 20.11
C THR A 224 24.59 -5.45 20.64
N SER A 225 24.44 -4.42 19.79
CA SER A 225 24.70 -3.02 20.18
C SER A 225 23.41 -2.25 20.49
N GLY A 226 22.28 -2.69 19.95
CA GLY A 226 20.97 -2.10 20.17
C GLY A 226 19.93 -2.59 19.18
N ASP A 227 18.68 -2.32 19.52
CA ASP A 227 17.50 -2.68 18.74
C ASP A 227 16.86 -1.42 18.14
N ILE A 228 16.55 -1.49 16.85
CA ILE A 228 15.84 -0.43 16.13
C ILE A 228 14.43 -0.92 15.81
N GLN A 229 13.45 -0.35 16.49
CA GLN A 229 12.05 -0.63 16.22
C GLN A 229 11.50 0.39 15.22
N LEU A 230 11.37 -0.04 13.96
CA LEU A 230 10.91 0.77 12.82
C LEU A 230 9.41 1.05 12.81
N GLY A 231 8.63 0.09 13.33
CA GLY A 231 7.18 0.08 13.23
C GLY A 231 6.50 -0.62 14.39
N THR A 232 5.17 -0.52 14.44
CA THR A 232 4.35 -1.09 15.51
C THR A 232 3.23 -1.98 14.98
N THR A 233 3.09 -3.16 15.60
CA THR A 233 1.97 -4.08 15.33
C THR A 233 0.63 -3.49 15.75
N ASN A 234 0.59 -2.74 16.85
CA ASN A 234 -0.60 -2.04 17.32
C ASN A 234 -1.13 -1.04 16.29
N GLY A 235 -0.24 -0.32 15.60
CA GLY A 235 -0.63 0.61 14.55
C GLY A 235 -1.26 -0.12 13.35
N ILE A 236 -0.68 -1.25 12.93
CA ILE A 236 -1.25 -2.10 11.87
C ILE A 236 -2.66 -2.59 12.24
N ILE A 237 -2.82 -3.13 13.45
CA ILE A 237 -4.11 -3.59 13.98
C ILE A 237 -5.10 -2.42 14.04
N GLY A 238 -4.64 -1.24 14.46
CA GLY A 238 -5.44 -0.02 14.49
C GLY A 238 -5.97 0.37 13.10
N VAL A 239 -5.11 0.40 12.08
CA VAL A 239 -5.50 0.75 10.70
C VAL A 239 -6.52 -0.24 10.12
N VAL A 240 -6.28 -1.54 10.31
CA VAL A 240 -7.23 -2.59 9.88
C VAL A 240 -8.54 -2.49 10.66
N GLY A 241 -8.46 -2.27 11.97
CA GLY A 241 -9.61 -2.10 12.87
C GLY A 241 -10.49 -0.91 12.45
N VAL A 242 -9.88 0.25 12.21
CA VAL A 242 -10.59 1.45 11.70
C VAL A 242 -11.28 1.15 10.39
N SER A 243 -10.60 0.48 9.45
CA SER A 243 -11.17 0.12 8.15
C SER A 243 -12.43 -0.75 8.30
N VAL A 244 -12.38 -1.77 9.16
CA VAL A 244 -13.52 -2.65 9.46
C VAL A 244 -14.64 -1.89 10.19
N ILE A 245 -14.31 -1.07 11.19
CA ILE A 245 -15.29 -0.27 11.94
C ILE A 245 -16.04 0.69 11.00
N CYS A 246 -15.34 1.38 10.09
CA CYS A 246 -15.97 2.27 9.12
C CYS A 246 -16.94 1.53 8.18
N ILE A 247 -16.59 0.32 7.72
CA ILE A 247 -17.48 -0.54 6.94
C ILE A 247 -18.72 -0.92 7.75
N VAL A 248 -18.54 -1.44 8.96
CA VAL A 248 -19.63 -1.91 9.81
C VAL A 248 -20.56 -0.77 10.19
N MET A 249 -20.01 0.37 10.64
CA MET A 249 -20.77 1.56 11.01
C MET A 249 -21.61 2.08 9.85
N THR A 250 -21.02 2.30 8.68
CA THR A 250 -21.76 2.81 7.52
C THR A 250 -22.82 1.83 7.03
N TYR A 251 -22.55 0.52 7.07
CA TYR A 251 -23.54 -0.51 6.76
C TYR A 251 -24.74 -0.47 7.72
N PHE A 252 -24.49 -0.44 9.04
CA PHE A 252 -25.58 -0.40 10.02
C PHE A 252 -26.39 0.90 9.94
N VAL A 253 -25.74 2.04 9.71
CA VAL A 253 -26.41 3.32 9.50
C VAL A 253 -27.35 3.26 8.29
N GLU A 254 -26.88 2.75 7.14
CA GLU A 254 -27.73 2.58 5.96
C GLU A 254 -28.88 1.58 6.22
N ARG A 255 -28.60 0.46 6.87
CA ARG A 255 -29.60 -0.57 7.13
C ARG A 255 -30.68 -0.12 8.10
N THR A 256 -30.33 0.66 9.12
CA THR A 256 -31.25 1.10 10.17
C THR A 256 -32.05 2.33 9.76
N LEU A 257 -31.40 3.32 9.12
CA LEU A 257 -32.07 4.56 8.70
C LEU A 257 -32.84 4.42 7.39
N LEU A 258 -32.38 3.57 6.46
CA LEU A 258 -32.95 3.46 5.12
C LEU A 258 -33.41 2.01 4.85
N LYS A 259 -34.42 1.61 5.62
CA LYS A 259 -34.91 0.22 5.74
C LYS A 259 -35.44 -0.41 4.44
N SER A 260 -35.87 0.39 3.46
CA SER A 260 -36.49 -0.10 2.21
C SER A 260 -35.73 0.36 0.96
N ARG A 261 -34.52 -0.14 0.76
CA ARG A 261 -33.84 0.00 -0.55
C ARG A 261 -34.36 -1.05 -1.52
N PRO A 262 -34.65 -0.69 -2.78
CA PRO A 262 -35.10 -1.64 -3.77
C PRO A 262 -34.00 -2.67 -4.07
N ALA A 263 -34.40 -3.93 -4.27
CA ALA A 263 -33.49 -4.96 -4.74
C ALA A 263 -33.09 -4.65 -6.18
N LEU A 264 -31.80 -4.83 -6.47
CA LEU A 264 -31.29 -4.72 -7.82
C LEU A 264 -31.58 -6.04 -8.55
N ASP A 265 -32.73 -6.10 -9.23
CA ASP A 265 -33.20 -7.29 -9.94
C ASP A 265 -32.65 -7.29 -11.38
N ILE A 266 -31.34 -7.53 -11.49
CA ILE A 266 -30.64 -7.60 -12.78
C ILE A 266 -29.95 -8.97 -12.87
N GLU A 267 -30.51 -9.84 -13.69
CA GLU A 267 -29.87 -11.10 -14.05
C GLU A 267 -28.87 -10.86 -15.18
N THR A 268 -27.58 -10.78 -14.85
CA THR A 268 -26.52 -10.63 -15.84
C THR A 268 -25.29 -11.47 -15.51
N LEU A 269 -24.78 -12.19 -16.51
CA LEU A 269 -23.51 -12.93 -16.42
C LEU A 269 -22.31 -12.09 -16.88
N LEU A 270 -22.56 -10.89 -17.44
CA LEU A 270 -21.52 -10.02 -18.00
C LEU A 270 -20.78 -9.22 -16.93
N LEU A 271 -21.44 -8.90 -15.82
CA LEU A 271 -20.87 -8.11 -14.72
C LEU A 271 -20.45 -9.01 -13.56
N CYS A 272 -19.30 -8.67 -12.95
CA CYS A 272 -18.92 -9.21 -11.65
C CYS A 272 -19.78 -8.54 -10.56
N SER A 273 -19.95 -9.18 -9.40
CA SER A 273 -20.74 -8.67 -8.25
C SER A 273 -20.39 -7.23 -7.90
N GLN A 274 -19.11 -6.90 -7.87
CA GLN A 274 -18.68 -5.55 -7.57
C GLN A 274 -19.08 -4.53 -8.63
N SER A 275 -18.92 -4.85 -9.92
CA SER A 275 -19.35 -3.95 -10.99
C SER A 275 -20.86 -3.74 -10.93
N LEU A 276 -21.63 -4.81 -10.66
CA LEU A 276 -23.08 -4.77 -10.55
C LEU A 276 -23.56 -3.81 -9.46
N TYR A 277 -22.98 -3.90 -8.26
CA TYR A 277 -23.39 -3.03 -7.15
C TYR A 277 -22.78 -1.63 -7.20
N MET A 278 -21.66 -1.41 -7.91
CA MET A 278 -20.99 -0.10 -7.92
C MET A 278 -21.38 0.80 -9.07
N LEU A 279 -21.75 0.23 -10.21
CA LEU A 279 -22.20 1.01 -11.36
C LEU A 279 -23.57 1.61 -11.09
N ASP A 280 -23.71 2.89 -11.39
CA ASP A 280 -25.01 3.54 -11.42
C ASP A 280 -25.66 3.25 -12.77
N LEU A 281 -26.81 2.58 -12.71
CA LEU A 281 -27.61 2.15 -13.87
C LEU A 281 -28.98 2.83 -13.89
N GLU A 282 -29.30 3.71 -12.93
CA GLU A 282 -30.65 4.28 -12.78
C GLU A 282 -31.08 5.08 -14.02
N ARG A 283 -30.13 5.80 -14.63
CA ARG A 283 -30.35 6.61 -15.84
C ARG A 283 -30.32 5.80 -17.14
N TRP A 284 -29.87 4.55 -17.08
CA TRP A 284 -29.66 3.68 -18.25
C TRP A 284 -30.68 2.54 -18.29
N LYS A 285 -31.94 2.87 -18.00
CA LYS A 285 -33.08 1.97 -18.09
C LYS A 285 -33.97 2.39 -19.25
N TYR A 286 -34.21 1.48 -20.19
CA TYR A 286 -35.07 1.72 -21.34
C TYR A 286 -35.96 0.50 -21.59
N GLU A 287 -37.26 0.71 -21.75
CA GLU A 287 -38.27 -0.34 -22.00
C GLU A 287 -38.19 -1.57 -21.06
N GLY A 288 -37.81 -1.35 -19.79
CA GLY A 288 -37.69 -2.42 -18.79
C GLY A 288 -36.35 -3.15 -18.79
N GLY A 289 -35.50 -2.96 -19.81
CA GLY A 289 -34.13 -3.48 -19.87
C GLY A 289 -33.08 -2.53 -19.29
N TYR A 290 -31.99 -3.09 -18.77
CA TYR A 290 -30.83 -2.35 -18.30
C TYR A 290 -29.74 -2.28 -19.37
N TYR A 291 -29.21 -1.08 -19.58
CA TYR A 291 -28.14 -0.80 -20.52
C TYR A 291 -26.91 -0.29 -19.79
N LEU A 292 -25.74 -0.58 -20.35
CA LEU A 292 -24.45 -0.14 -19.84
C LEU A 292 -23.76 0.72 -20.90
N ASP A 293 -23.32 1.92 -20.52
CA ASP A 293 -22.51 2.75 -21.40
C ASP A 293 -21.15 2.10 -21.68
N GLN A 294 -20.62 2.25 -22.90
CA GLN A 294 -19.38 1.58 -23.29
C GLN A 294 -18.18 1.97 -22.40
N THR A 295 -18.14 3.20 -21.86
CA THR A 295 -17.10 3.62 -20.93
C THR A 295 -17.15 2.87 -19.61
N SER A 296 -18.33 2.71 -19.01
CA SER A 296 -18.52 1.85 -17.84
C SER A 296 -18.30 0.38 -18.14
N ALA A 297 -18.58 -0.06 -19.36
CA ALA A 297 -18.27 -1.41 -19.83
C ALA A 297 -16.75 -1.67 -19.77
N VAL A 298 -15.92 -0.75 -20.28
CA VAL A 298 -14.44 -0.86 -20.18
C VAL A 298 -13.98 -0.94 -18.72
N MET A 299 -14.53 -0.09 -17.83
CA MET A 299 -14.22 -0.15 -16.39
C MET A 299 -14.62 -1.52 -15.80
N ALA A 300 -15.76 -2.04 -16.22
CA ALA A 300 -16.23 -3.38 -15.93
C ALA A 300 -15.58 -4.45 -16.83
N GLY A 301 -14.42 -4.22 -17.46
CA GLY A 301 -13.65 -5.25 -18.17
C GLY A 301 -14.29 -5.82 -19.44
N LEU A 302 -15.27 -5.13 -20.01
CA LEU A 302 -15.93 -5.46 -21.26
C LEU A 302 -15.44 -4.48 -22.33
N LEU A 303 -14.69 -4.98 -23.31
CA LEU A 303 -14.27 -4.19 -24.48
C LEU A 303 -15.23 -4.47 -25.63
N SER A 304 -16.00 -3.47 -26.05
CA SER A 304 -16.99 -3.62 -27.11
C SER A 304 -16.60 -2.88 -28.38
N ILE A 305 -16.69 -3.55 -29.53
CA ILE A 305 -16.51 -2.92 -30.84
C ILE A 305 -17.61 -3.36 -31.82
N VAL A 306 -18.21 -2.39 -32.52
CA VAL A 306 -19.22 -2.65 -33.55
C VAL A 306 -18.54 -2.70 -34.92
N HIS A 307 -18.66 -3.84 -35.61
CA HIS A 307 -18.12 -3.99 -36.96
C HIS A 307 -19.06 -4.82 -37.85
N ARG A 308 -19.45 -4.29 -39.01
CA ARG A 308 -20.28 -4.97 -40.04
C ARG A 308 -21.51 -5.71 -39.45
N ASN A 309 -22.42 -4.96 -38.81
CA ASN A 309 -23.65 -5.45 -38.15
C ASN A 309 -23.45 -6.52 -37.05
N LYS A 310 -22.24 -6.59 -36.48
CA LYS A 310 -21.94 -7.45 -35.33
C LYS A 310 -21.31 -6.63 -34.21
N LEU A 311 -21.78 -6.85 -32.99
CA LEU A 311 -21.18 -6.34 -31.76
C LEU A 311 -20.26 -7.41 -31.20
N TYR A 312 -18.96 -7.12 -31.16
CA TYR A 312 -17.97 -7.97 -30.53
C TYR A 312 -17.72 -7.44 -29.11
N ILE A 313 -17.95 -8.27 -28.10
CA ILE A 313 -17.69 -7.96 -26.70
C ILE A 313 -16.62 -8.92 -26.20
N PHE A 314 -15.44 -8.40 -25.89
CA PHE A 314 -14.39 -9.15 -25.24
C PHE A 314 -14.49 -8.95 -23.73
N ASP A 315 -14.78 -10.02 -23.00
CA ASP A 315 -14.77 -10.02 -21.54
C ASP A 315 -13.38 -10.42 -21.02
N ALA A 316 -12.67 -9.43 -20.49
CA ALA A 316 -11.32 -9.60 -19.96
C ALA A 316 -11.29 -10.52 -18.72
N LYS A 317 -12.41 -10.67 -17.99
CA LYS A 317 -12.46 -11.54 -16.81
C LYS A 317 -12.46 -13.01 -17.18
N SER A 318 -13.31 -13.38 -18.14
CA SER A 318 -13.44 -14.77 -18.59
C SER A 318 -12.52 -15.12 -19.76
N TRP A 319 -11.83 -14.14 -20.35
CA TRP A 319 -11.05 -14.27 -21.59
C TRP A 319 -11.90 -14.81 -22.75
N ARG A 320 -13.17 -14.40 -22.82
CA ARG A 320 -14.12 -14.85 -23.85
C ARG A 320 -14.50 -13.71 -24.77
N MET A 321 -14.69 -14.05 -26.03
CA MET A 321 -15.27 -13.17 -27.03
C MET A 321 -16.73 -13.57 -27.28
N LEU A 322 -17.64 -12.63 -27.06
CA LEU A 322 -19.07 -12.76 -27.34
C LEU A 322 -19.37 -11.96 -28.61
N VAL A 323 -20.17 -12.53 -29.51
CA VAL A 323 -20.57 -11.89 -30.76
C VAL A 323 -22.08 -11.85 -30.81
N VAL A 324 -22.63 -10.64 -30.88
CA VAL A 324 -24.08 -10.41 -30.98
C VAL A 324 -24.37 -9.87 -32.37
N CYS A 325 -25.26 -10.53 -33.10
CA CYS A 325 -25.77 -10.03 -34.38
C CYS A 325 -26.75 -8.89 -34.12
N LEU A 326 -26.54 -7.76 -34.77
CA LEU A 326 -27.37 -6.56 -34.62
C LEU A 326 -28.31 -6.42 -35.81
N ASN A 327 -29.58 -6.13 -35.54
CA ASN A 327 -30.50 -5.60 -36.55
C ASN A 327 -30.19 -4.11 -36.81
N ASP A 328 -30.65 -3.56 -37.93
CA ASP A 328 -30.33 -2.19 -38.35
C ASP A 328 -30.75 -1.14 -37.28
N ASP A 329 -31.88 -1.35 -36.60
CA ASP A 329 -32.35 -0.47 -35.51
C ASP A 329 -31.46 -0.58 -34.25
N GLN A 330 -30.98 -1.77 -33.92
CA GLN A 330 -30.11 -2.03 -32.78
C GLN A 330 -28.66 -1.56 -33.03
N GLN A 331 -28.29 -1.36 -34.29
CA GLN A 331 -26.95 -0.94 -34.67
C GLN A 331 -26.63 0.49 -34.21
N MET A 332 -27.62 1.40 -34.20
CA MET A 332 -27.40 2.76 -33.69
C MET A 332 -27.30 2.79 -32.16
N GLN A 333 -28.13 2.02 -31.44
CA GLN A 333 -28.11 1.97 -29.97
C GLN A 333 -26.85 1.27 -29.42
N SER A 334 -26.44 0.17 -30.05
CA SER A 334 -25.26 -0.61 -29.64
C SER A 334 -23.93 0.10 -29.86
N ARG A 335 -23.91 1.19 -30.65
CA ARG A 335 -22.72 2.07 -30.77
C ARG A 335 -22.40 2.83 -29.49
N HIS A 336 -23.36 2.96 -28.57
CA HIS A 336 -23.16 3.73 -27.34
C HIS A 336 -23.42 2.90 -26.08
N THR A 337 -24.14 1.79 -26.19
CA THR A 337 -24.58 0.97 -25.05
C THR A 337 -24.47 -0.52 -25.29
N ILE A 338 -24.39 -1.28 -24.20
CA ILE A 338 -24.45 -2.74 -24.17
C ILE A 338 -25.68 -3.12 -23.34
N ALA A 339 -26.58 -3.93 -23.90
CA ALA A 339 -27.71 -4.47 -23.15
C ALA A 339 -27.23 -5.52 -22.14
N LEU A 340 -27.62 -5.37 -20.87
CA LEU A 340 -27.24 -6.29 -19.79
C LEU A 340 -28.28 -7.38 -19.53
N SER A 341 -29.54 -7.11 -19.87
CA SER A 341 -30.68 -8.01 -19.76
C SER A 341 -31.50 -7.91 -21.05
N HIS A 342 -31.92 -9.04 -21.61
CA HIS A 342 -32.98 -9.05 -22.64
C HIS A 342 -34.34 -9.02 -21.93
N PRO A 343 -35.34 -8.27 -22.45
CA PRO A 343 -36.72 -8.39 -22.00
C PRO A 343 -37.32 -9.77 -22.29
#